data_AF-X1DXW1-F1
#
_entry.id   AF-X1DXW1-F1
#
_cell.length_a   1.000
_cell.length_b   1.000
_cell.length_c   1.000
_cell.angle_alpha   90.00
_cell.angle_beta   90.00
_cell.angle_gamma   90.00
#
_symmetry.space_group_name_H-M   'P 1'
#
loop_
_entity.id
_entity.type
_entity.pdbx_description
1 polymer ?
#
loop_
_entity_poly.entity_id
_entity_poly.type
_entity_poly.pdbx_seq_one_letter_code
_entity_poly.pdbx_strand_id
1 'polypeptide(L)'
;MLGKVYSFLDWDGWSGERVVLRPDGTIPVARLYIDSMEGEELAKLFYIANVFIFEETGKKTRERWQCGAELIGTGAPLADVELVMLALEVLRRLRLEGIELRLSHAGLIKALLAKLGLSAEEQTKMFDRILDG
;
A
#
# COMPACT_ATOMS: atom_id res chain seq x y z
N MET A 1 -6.42 -0.88 8.03
CA MET A 1 -5.33 -1.73 7.51
C MET A 1 -4.31 -2.17 8.57
N LEU A 2 -4.07 -1.44 9.67
CA LEU A 2 -3.10 -1.81 10.73
C LEU A 2 -3.58 -2.88 11.74
N GLY A 3 -4.84 -3.33 11.69
CA GLY A 3 -5.39 -4.26 12.69
C GLY A 3 -4.96 -5.72 12.55
N LYS A 4 -4.12 -6.08 11.57
CA LYS A 4 -3.77 -7.47 11.23
C LYS A 4 -2.28 -7.65 10.93
N VAL A 5 -1.43 -7.34 11.90
CA VAL A 5 0.03 -7.51 11.78
C VAL A 5 0.54 -8.59 12.74
N TYR A 6 1.64 -9.24 12.38
CA TYR A 6 2.39 -10.09 13.32
C TYR A 6 3.34 -9.23 14.14
N SER A 7 2.99 -8.97 15.40
CA SER A 7 3.85 -8.27 16.35
C SER A 7 4.35 -9.21 17.44
N PHE A 8 5.62 -9.06 17.81
CA PHE A 8 6.27 -9.81 18.87
C PHE A 8 7.31 -8.92 19.57
N LEU A 9 7.82 -9.38 20.70
CA LEU A 9 8.96 -8.74 21.35
C LEU A 9 10.24 -9.29 20.74
N ASP A 10 11.17 -8.40 20.41
CA ASP A 10 12.53 -8.76 20.07
C ASP A 10 13.19 -9.48 21.25
N TRP A 11 14.29 -10.18 20.98
CA TRP A 11 14.99 -10.93 22.00
C TRP A 11 15.47 -10.00 23.14
N ASP A 12 15.23 -10.42 24.39
CA ASP A 12 15.50 -9.65 25.62
C ASP A 12 17.00 -9.41 25.90
N GLY A 13 17.90 -9.96 25.08
CA GLY A 13 19.33 -9.64 25.10
C GLY A 13 19.80 -8.71 23.98
N TRP A 14 18.90 -8.23 23.12
CA TRP A 14 19.17 -7.18 22.13
C TRP A 14 18.49 -5.87 22.51
N SER A 15 17.16 -5.85 22.48
CA SER A 15 16.39 -4.62 22.74
C SER A 15 15.16 -4.86 23.63
N GLY A 16 14.56 -6.05 23.58
CA GLY A 16 13.24 -6.31 24.19
C GLY A 16 12.10 -5.47 23.58
N GLU A 17 12.37 -4.74 22.48
CA GLU A 17 11.40 -3.83 21.88
C GLU A 17 10.33 -4.58 21.09
N ARG A 18 9.18 -3.94 20.90
CA ARG A 18 8.13 -4.48 20.05
C ARG A 18 8.50 -4.33 18.58
N VAL A 19 8.62 -5.46 17.90
CA VAL A 19 8.86 -5.53 16.46
C VAL A 19 7.65 -6.10 15.74
N VAL A 20 7.64 -5.92 14.42
CA VAL A 20 6.56 -6.35 13.53
C VAL A 20 7.15 -6.96 12.26
N LEU A 21 6.62 -8.10 11.82
CA LEU A 21 6.88 -8.57 10.46
C LEU A 21 6.19 -7.63 9.46
N ARG A 22 6.93 -7.13 8.47
CA ARG A 22 6.42 -6.12 7.52
C ARG A 22 5.09 -6.57 6.88
N PRO A 23 4.01 -5.79 7.03
CA PRO A 23 2.71 -6.14 6.46
C PRO A 23 2.57 -5.71 4.99
N ASP A 24 3.40 -4.78 4.54
CA ASP A 24 3.48 -4.26 3.18
C ASP A 24 4.90 -3.76 2.86
N GLY A 25 5.20 -3.53 1.58
CA GLY A 25 6.49 -3.00 1.12
C GLY A 25 6.61 -1.47 1.14
N THR A 26 5.50 -0.72 1.20
CA THR A 26 5.51 0.75 1.19
C THR A 26 6.12 1.32 2.48
N ILE A 27 5.82 0.75 3.66
CA ILE A 27 6.38 1.24 4.94
C ILE A 27 7.92 1.21 4.96
N PRO A 28 8.60 0.08 4.67
CA PRO A 28 10.06 0.06 4.58
C PRO A 28 10.63 0.99 3.51
N VAL A 29 9.95 1.15 2.37
CA VAL A 29 10.39 2.07 1.31
C VAL A 29 10.32 3.52 1.76
N ALA A 30 9.24 3.92 2.43
CA ALA A 30 9.12 5.25 3.01
C ALA A 30 10.21 5.50 4.07
N ARG A 31 10.50 4.50 4.91
CA ARG A 31 11.59 4.56 5.89
C ARG A 31 12.96 4.77 5.22
N LEU A 32 13.26 3.98 4.18
CA LEU A 32 14.50 4.12 3.40
C LEU A 32 14.63 5.53 2.80
N TYR A 33 13.55 6.06 2.21
CA TYR A 33 13.55 7.39 1.64
C TYR A 33 13.84 8.47 2.69
N ILE A 34 13.16 8.41 3.84
CA ILE A 34 13.34 9.38 4.92
C ILE A 34 14.76 9.31 5.51
N ASP A 35 15.27 8.11 5.76
CA ASP A 35 16.51 7.92 6.52
C ASP A 35 17.77 7.97 5.65
N SER A 36 17.67 7.76 4.34
CA SER A 36 18.85 7.53 3.47
C SER A 36 18.84 8.30 2.16
N MET A 37 17.78 9.04 1.84
CA MET A 37 17.67 9.82 0.60
C MET A 37 17.44 11.30 0.87
N GLU A 38 18.01 11.81 1.97
CA GLU A 38 17.93 13.22 2.33
C GLU A 38 18.50 14.09 1.18
N GLY A 39 17.69 15.04 0.70
CA GLY A 39 18.04 15.94 -0.41
C GLY A 39 17.62 15.47 -1.80
N GLU A 40 17.13 14.24 -1.97
CA GLU A 40 16.54 13.78 -3.23
C GLU A 40 15.13 14.34 -3.38
N GLU A 41 14.91 15.21 -4.38
CA GLU A 41 13.58 15.76 -4.66
C GLU A 41 12.61 14.73 -5.27
N LEU A 42 13.16 13.67 -5.88
CA LEU A 42 12.38 12.64 -6.55
C LEU A 42 13.05 11.26 -6.39
N ALA A 43 12.36 10.32 -5.78
CA ALA A 43 12.82 8.94 -5.64
C ALA A 43 11.90 7.97 -6.40
N LYS A 44 12.49 7.12 -7.24
CA LYS A 44 11.82 6.03 -7.96
C LYS A 44 12.37 4.71 -7.45
N LEU A 45 11.60 4.03 -6.59
CA LEU A 45 12.02 2.84 -5.87
C LEU A 45 11.14 1.65 -6.26
N PHE A 46 11.69 0.44 -6.22
CA PHE A 46 10.92 -0.79 -6.41
C PHE A 46 11.33 -1.84 -5.40
N TYR A 47 10.46 -2.81 -5.18
CA TYR A 47 10.70 -3.92 -4.26
C TYR A 47 10.08 -5.21 -4.76
N ILE A 48 10.70 -6.33 -4.40
CA ILE A 48 10.15 -7.68 -4.49
C ILE A 48 10.46 -8.35 -3.15
N ALA A 49 9.45 -8.53 -2.30
CA ALA A 49 9.66 -8.98 -0.93
C ALA A 49 8.47 -9.77 -0.39
N ASN A 50 8.74 -10.67 0.55
CA ASN A 50 7.70 -11.33 1.34
C ASN A 50 7.08 -10.35 2.33
N VAL A 51 5.76 -10.33 2.41
CA VAL A 51 4.97 -9.58 3.38
C VAL A 51 4.11 -10.52 4.22
N PHE A 52 3.85 -10.13 5.47
CA PHE A 52 3.23 -10.97 6.48
C PHE A 52 1.98 -10.31 7.06
N ILE A 53 0.82 -10.92 6.82
CA ILE A 53 -0.47 -10.37 7.24
C ILE A 53 -1.15 -11.39 8.14
N PHE A 54 -1.62 -10.93 9.30
CA PHE A 54 -2.34 -11.78 10.24
C PHE A 54 -3.64 -12.28 9.61
N GLU A 55 -3.85 -13.60 9.69
CA GLU A 55 -5.05 -14.25 9.22
C GLU A 55 -5.53 -15.29 10.24
N GLU A 56 -6.73 -15.05 10.75
CA GLU A 56 -7.32 -15.75 11.89
C GLU A 56 -7.95 -17.08 11.48
N THR A 57 -8.51 -17.18 10.27
CA THR A 57 -9.31 -18.34 9.85
C THR A 57 -8.47 -19.54 9.40
N GLY A 58 -7.18 -19.34 9.14
CA GLY A 58 -6.27 -20.35 8.60
C GLY A 58 -6.54 -20.69 7.13
N LYS A 59 -7.42 -19.96 6.45
CA LYS A 59 -7.83 -20.23 5.07
C LYS A 59 -6.97 -19.51 4.03
N LYS A 60 -6.31 -18.41 4.41
CA LYS A 60 -5.43 -17.67 3.50
C LYS A 60 -3.99 -17.77 3.97
N THR A 61 -3.06 -17.74 3.02
CA THR A 61 -1.64 -17.65 3.35
C THR A 61 -1.35 -16.37 4.14
N ARG A 62 -0.51 -16.54 5.17
CA ARG A 62 -0.03 -15.50 6.07
C ARG A 62 1.22 -14.80 5.54
N GLU A 63 1.89 -15.43 4.57
CA GLU A 63 3.05 -14.89 3.86
C GLU A 63 2.76 -14.83 2.35
N ARG A 64 3.12 -13.71 1.72
CA ARG A 64 2.93 -13.50 0.27
C ARG A 64 4.10 -12.76 -0.33
N TRP A 65 4.44 -13.09 -1.58
CA TRP A 65 5.30 -12.23 -2.38
C TRP A 65 4.53 -10.99 -2.82
N GLN A 66 5.11 -9.82 -2.55
CA GLN A 66 4.67 -8.54 -3.07
C GLN A 66 5.76 -7.95 -3.96
N CYS A 67 5.37 -7.51 -5.15
CA CYS A 67 6.18 -6.69 -6.02
C CYS A 67 5.49 -5.33 -6.17
N GLY A 68 6.25 -4.24 -6.07
CA GLY A 68 5.72 -2.89 -6.15
C GLY A 68 6.77 -1.87 -6.54
N ALA A 69 6.31 -0.69 -6.92
CA ALA A 69 7.14 0.47 -7.18
C ALA A 69 6.52 1.69 -6.49
N GLU A 70 7.35 2.55 -5.91
CA GLU A 70 6.96 3.79 -5.24
C GLU A 70 7.67 4.95 -5.94
N LEU A 71 6.91 5.99 -6.24
CA LEU A 71 7.42 7.25 -6.78
C LEU A 71 7.13 8.35 -5.75
N ILE A 72 8.18 8.80 -5.07
CA ILE A 72 8.11 9.72 -3.93
C ILE A 72 8.73 11.05 -4.33
N GLY A 73 8.16 12.16 -3.88
CA GLY A 73 8.69 13.52 -4.09
C GLY A 73 7.90 14.39 -5.07
N THR A 74 6.87 13.85 -5.74
CA THR A 74 5.97 14.64 -6.60
C THR A 74 4.52 14.20 -6.48
N GLY A 75 3.60 15.17 -6.52
CA GLY A 75 2.15 14.96 -6.58
C GLY A 75 1.56 15.23 -7.97
N ALA A 76 2.39 15.30 -9.01
CA ALA A 76 1.94 15.57 -10.37
C ALA A 76 1.16 14.36 -10.94
N PRO A 77 0.02 14.57 -11.64
CA PRO A 77 -0.72 13.47 -12.28
C PRO A 77 0.10 12.62 -13.25
N LEU A 78 1.17 13.18 -13.81
CA LEU A 78 2.10 12.46 -14.68
C LEU A 78 2.84 11.32 -13.93
N ALA A 79 3.05 11.45 -12.63
CA ALA A 79 3.66 10.41 -11.81
C ALA A 79 2.75 9.17 -11.69
N ASP A 80 1.45 9.38 -11.48
CA ASP A 80 0.47 8.29 -11.46
C ASP A 80 0.42 7.56 -12.81
N VAL A 81 0.43 8.33 -13.92
CA VAL A 81 0.47 7.78 -15.27
C VAL A 81 1.74 6.96 -15.48
N GLU A 82 2.90 7.44 -15.03
CA GLU A 82 4.16 6.71 -15.13
C GLU A 82 4.09 5.35 -14.41
N LEU A 83 3.58 5.32 -13.18
CA LEU A 83 3.44 4.09 -12.39
C LEU A 83 2.45 3.10 -13.03
N VAL A 84 1.32 3.58 -13.55
CA VAL A 84 0.35 2.74 -14.26
C VAL A 84 0.96 2.15 -15.53
N MET A 85 1.66 2.96 -16.32
CA MET A 85 2.32 2.50 -17.55
C MET A 85 3.44 1.49 -17.25
N LEU A 86 4.21 1.71 -16.19
CA LEU A 86 5.20 0.76 -15.70
C LEU A 86 4.56 -0.58 -15.36
N ALA A 87 3.47 -0.58 -14.58
CA ALA A 87 2.76 -1.80 -14.20
C ALA A 87 2.23 -2.55 -15.44
N LEU A 88 1.60 -1.86 -16.39
CA LEU A 88 1.10 -2.47 -17.62
C LEU A 88 2.23 -3.07 -18.48
N GLU A 89 3.36 -2.38 -18.62
CA GLU A 89 4.51 -2.89 -19.37
C GLU A 89 5.13 -4.13 -18.70
N VAL A 90 5.20 -4.15 -17.36
CA VAL A 90 5.65 -5.34 -16.61
C VAL A 90 4.71 -6.53 -16.88
N LEU A 91 3.39 -6.34 -16.74
CA LEU A 91 2.41 -7.40 -17.00
C LEU A 91 2.49 -7.91 -18.45
N ARG A 92 2.67 -6.99 -19.42
CA ARG A 92 2.86 -7.32 -20.84
C ARG A 92 4.11 -8.17 -21.06
N ARG A 93 5.24 -7.82 -20.45
CA ARG A 93 6.50 -8.58 -20.55
C ARG A 93 6.41 -9.95 -19.91
N LEU A 94 5.61 -10.09 -18.85
CA LEU A 94 5.27 -11.37 -18.24
C LEU A 94 4.28 -12.20 -19.06
N ARG A 95 3.79 -11.67 -20.19
CA ARG A 95 2.82 -12.32 -21.10
C ARG A 95 1.52 -12.69 -20.41
N LEU A 96 1.07 -11.86 -19.47
CA LEU A 96 -0.24 -12.02 -18.85
C LEU A 96 -1.31 -11.45 -19.78
N GLU A 97 -2.35 -12.24 -20.03
CA GLU A 97 -3.47 -11.90 -20.89
C GLU A 97 -4.72 -11.57 -20.05
N GLY A 98 -5.71 -10.90 -20.66
CA GLY A 98 -6.99 -10.60 -19.99
C GLY A 98 -6.89 -9.57 -18.86
N ILE A 99 -5.89 -8.69 -18.88
CA ILE A 99 -5.72 -7.64 -17.87
C ILE A 99 -6.77 -6.54 -18.06
N GLU A 100 -7.53 -6.25 -17.00
CA GLU A 100 -8.45 -5.11 -16.92
C GLU A 100 -7.90 -4.07 -15.93
N LEU A 101 -7.71 -2.83 -16.40
CA LEU A 101 -7.33 -1.71 -15.53
C LEU A 101 -8.58 -0.94 -15.09
N ARG A 102 -8.87 -0.96 -13.79
CA ARG A 102 -9.94 -0.17 -13.18
C ARG A 102 -9.36 0.99 -12.40
N LEU A 103 -9.74 2.22 -12.77
CA LEU A 103 -9.30 3.44 -12.11
C LEU A 103 -10.41 4.00 -11.23
N SER A 104 -10.05 4.48 -10.04
CA SER A 104 -10.94 5.15 -9.10
C SER A 104 -10.21 6.31 -8.45
N HIS A 105 -10.95 7.34 -8.03
CA HIS A 105 -10.40 8.51 -7.36
C HIS A 105 -11.07 8.71 -6.01
N ALA A 106 -10.34 8.46 -4.92
CA ALA A 106 -10.86 8.57 -3.55
C ALA A 106 -11.47 9.96 -3.27
N GLY A 107 -10.89 11.03 -3.83
CA GLY A 107 -11.42 12.39 -3.68
C GLY A 107 -12.81 12.59 -4.32
N LEU A 108 -13.12 11.88 -5.41
CA LEU A 108 -14.45 11.98 -6.04
C LEU A 108 -15.50 11.32 -5.15
N ILE A 109 -15.18 10.14 -4.63
CA ILE A 109 -16.06 9.41 -3.70
C ILE A 109 -16.32 10.27 -2.46
N LYS A 110 -15.26 10.81 -1.84
CA LYS A 110 -15.40 11.70 -0.67
C LYS A 110 -16.24 12.93 -0.97
N ALA A 111 -16.04 13.58 -2.12
CA ALA A 111 -16.83 14.74 -2.52
C ALA A 111 -18.32 14.43 -2.73
N LEU A 112 -18.63 13.24 -3.27
CA LEU A 112 -20.01 12.77 -3.39
C LEU A 112 -20.64 12.51 -2.02
N LEU A 113 -19.95 11.77 -1.15
CA LEU A 113 -20.43 11.48 0.21
C LEU A 113 -20.71 12.74 1.02
N ALA A 114 -19.86 13.76 0.88
CA ALA A 114 -20.03 15.05 1.55
C ALA A 114 -21.31 15.79 1.11
N LYS A 115 -21.83 15.53 -0.09
CA LYS A 115 -23.07 16.12 -0.60
C LYS A 115 -24.35 15.39 -0.16
N LEU A 116 -24.24 14.22 0.47
CA LEU A 116 -25.38 13.39 0.85
C LEU A 116 -26.01 13.77 2.19
N GLY A 117 -25.50 14.80 2.88
CA GLY A 117 -26.00 15.21 4.19
C GLY A 117 -25.72 14.21 5.32
N LEU A 118 -24.78 13.29 5.10
CA LEU A 118 -24.36 12.28 6.06
C LEU A 118 -23.46 12.89 7.15
N SER A 119 -23.56 12.36 8.38
CA SER A 119 -22.58 12.65 9.44
C SER A 119 -21.19 12.14 9.09
N ALA A 120 -20.14 12.65 9.75
CA ALA A 120 -18.76 12.25 9.49
C ALA A 120 -18.53 10.73 9.73
N GLU A 121 -19.21 10.16 10.72
CA GLU A 121 -19.15 8.72 11.02
C GLU A 121 -19.79 7.90 9.89
N GLU A 122 -20.97 8.32 9.40
CA GLU A 122 -21.65 7.67 8.28
C GLU A 122 -20.84 7.78 6.98
N GLN A 123 -20.24 8.93 6.70
CA GLN A 123 -19.35 9.11 5.55
C GLN A 123 -18.17 8.16 5.61
N THR A 124 -17.51 8.04 6.76
CA THR A 124 -16.37 7.13 6.95
C THR A 124 -16.78 5.67 6.75
N LYS A 125 -17.88 5.26 7.40
CA LYS A 125 -18.41 3.89 7.29
C LYS A 125 -18.83 3.54 5.86
N MET A 126 -19.41 4.49 5.13
CA MET A 126 -19.81 4.28 3.74
C MET A 126 -18.61 4.28 2.80
N PHE A 127 -17.61 5.13 3.05
CA PHE A 127 -16.35 5.14 2.31
C PHE A 127 -15.59 3.81 2.46
N ASP A 128 -15.45 3.30 3.68
CA ASP A 128 -14.79 2.02 3.95
C ASP A 128 -15.49 0.86 3.25
N ARG A 129 -16.84 0.82 3.29
CA ARG A 129 -17.63 -0.17 2.54
C ARG A 129 -17.40 -0.13 1.04
N ILE A 130 -17.28 1.06 0.45
CA ILE A 130 -17.02 1.21 -0.99
C ILE A 130 -15.61 0.70 -1.34
N LEU A 131 -14.64 0.89 -0.45
CA LEU A 131 -13.26 0.44 -0.66
C LEU A 131 -13.06 -1.06 -0.42
N ASP A 132 -13.83 -1.66 0.49
CA ASP A 132 -13.73 -3.09 0.81
C ASP A 132 -14.37 -4.01 -0.26
N GLY A 133 -15.19 -3.44 -1.17
CA GLY A 133 -15.88 -4.17 -2.25
C GLY A 133 -17.10 -4.94 -1.78
#